data_AF-A0AAX4IS66-F1
#
_entry.id   AF-A0AAX4IS66-F1
#
_cell.length_a   1.000
_cell.length_b   1.000
_cell.length_c   1.000
_cell.angle_alpha   90.00
_cell.angle_beta   90.00
_cell.angle_gamma   90.00
#
_symmetry.space_group_name_H-M   'P 1'
#
loop_
_entity.id
_entity.type
_entity.pdbx_description
1 polymer ?
#
loop_
_entity_poly.entity_id
_entity_poly.type
_entity_poly.pdbx_seq_one_letter_code
_entity_poly.pdbx_strand_id
1 'polypeptide(L)'
;MSQLADTFIELHKYPFDVLGSLDRPGESHVGALARESLTDFAQSDMRAIGPFSSLEEYHKSSLQLVLDLILRGEMYSNLAVNAYLIHRFLIDLIPSVLPESESEPESEPEPDTQKFYLKHADDKGDHILVDDDFHITGIIDWEWAHTAPPAHAFNSPIAFLPVADFYNGSNELGDDELAFARLFEEKGRRDLGRCVRRGRLQHRFAFCCGYDLAADWSGFQGLFQGLRDAVKVDEGMGWEDWKAVAMRRYGEEAGLQLLLSRGDL
;
A
#
# COMPACT_ATOMS: atom_id res chain seq x y z
N MET A 1 -4.04 -22.53 2.20
CA MET A 1 -4.91 -21.42 1.76
C MET A 1 -6.28 -21.39 2.46
N SER A 2 -7.06 -22.48 2.53
CA SER A 2 -8.40 -22.43 3.18
C SER A 2 -8.36 -21.94 4.63
N GLN A 3 -7.44 -22.45 5.47
CA GLN A 3 -7.31 -22.00 6.86
C GLN A 3 -6.93 -20.52 6.97
N LEU A 4 -6.13 -20.00 6.03
CA LEU A 4 -5.79 -18.57 5.98
C LEU A 4 -7.03 -17.72 5.63
N ALA A 5 -7.89 -18.22 4.74
CA ALA A 5 -9.18 -17.57 4.46
C ALA A 5 -10.06 -17.57 5.72
N ASP A 6 -10.08 -18.65 6.50
CA ASP A 6 -10.78 -18.69 7.79
C ASP A 6 -10.23 -17.64 8.77
N THR A 7 -8.92 -17.45 8.83
CA THR A 7 -8.29 -16.38 9.63
C THR A 7 -8.75 -14.99 9.18
N PHE A 8 -8.76 -14.71 7.87
CA PHE A 8 -9.17 -13.40 7.35
C PHE A 8 -10.67 -13.13 7.65
N ILE A 9 -11.51 -14.16 7.53
CA ILE A 9 -12.93 -14.10 7.90
C ILE A 9 -13.09 -13.78 9.39
N GLU A 10 -12.25 -14.35 10.25
CA GLU A 10 -12.25 -14.07 11.68
C GLU A 10 -11.83 -12.63 11.96
N LEU A 11 -10.71 -12.16 11.39
CA LEU A 11 -10.23 -10.78 11.55
C LEU A 11 -11.25 -9.74 11.10
N HIS A 12 -12.01 -10.02 10.03
CA HIS A 12 -13.08 -9.13 9.57
C HIS A 12 -14.21 -8.93 10.59
N LYS A 13 -14.35 -9.75 11.63
CA LYS A 13 -15.37 -9.56 12.68
C LYS A 13 -15.01 -8.41 13.64
N TYR A 14 -13.78 -7.89 13.58
CA TYR A 14 -13.24 -6.95 14.56
C TYR A 14 -12.82 -5.63 13.87
N PRO A 15 -13.78 -4.74 13.55
CA PRO A 15 -13.49 -3.45 12.95
C PRO A 15 -12.93 -2.42 13.96
N PHE A 16 -12.24 -1.42 13.42
CA PHE A 16 -11.71 -0.25 14.10
C PHE A 16 -12.20 1.03 13.41
N ASP A 17 -12.12 2.16 14.11
CA ASP A 17 -12.64 3.45 13.62
C ASP A 17 -11.57 4.32 12.93
N VAL A 18 -10.29 3.98 13.05
CA VAL A 18 -9.18 4.75 12.46
C VAL A 18 -8.10 3.83 11.90
N LEU A 19 -7.31 4.37 10.95
CA LEU A 19 -6.13 3.75 10.35
C LEU A 19 -4.89 4.09 11.20
N GLY A 20 -4.24 3.08 11.77
CA GLY A 20 -3.08 3.26 12.64
C GLY A 20 -2.59 1.95 13.26
N SER A 21 -1.71 2.01 14.24
CA SER A 21 -1.22 0.82 14.95
C SER A 21 -1.84 0.71 16.34
N LEU A 22 -2.07 -0.53 16.80
CA LEU A 22 -2.40 -0.78 18.20
C LEU A 22 -1.19 -0.42 19.06
N ASP A 23 -1.37 0.44 20.07
CA ASP A 23 -0.26 1.00 20.85
C ASP A 23 -0.36 0.72 22.37
N ARG A 24 -1.43 0.04 22.80
CA ARG A 24 -1.69 -0.28 24.22
C ARG A 24 -2.05 -1.76 24.39
N PRO A 25 -1.21 -2.55 25.07
CA PRO A 25 -1.50 -3.95 25.35
C PRO A 25 -2.82 -4.13 26.12
N GLY A 26 -3.72 -4.96 25.60
CA GLY A 26 -5.01 -5.26 26.23
C GLY A 26 -6.12 -4.24 25.95
N GLU A 27 -5.83 -3.16 25.23
CA GLU A 27 -6.81 -2.17 24.77
C GLU A 27 -6.97 -2.25 23.25
N SER A 28 -8.09 -1.75 22.73
CA SER A 28 -8.33 -1.57 21.29
C SER A 28 -7.97 -0.17 20.80
N HIS A 29 -7.11 0.54 21.54
CA HIS A 29 -6.69 1.90 21.18
C HIS A 29 -5.74 1.84 19.98
N VAL A 30 -6.01 2.68 18.98
CA VAL A 30 -5.23 2.80 17.75
C VAL A 30 -4.56 4.18 17.73
N GLY A 31 -3.24 4.18 17.72
CA GLY A 31 -2.39 5.37 17.64
C GLY A 31 -1.74 5.54 16.27
N ALA A 32 -0.67 6.33 16.21
CA ALA A 32 0.12 6.53 15.01
C ALA A 32 0.69 5.22 14.45
N LEU A 33 1.05 5.21 13.17
CA LEU A 33 1.60 4.02 12.51
C LEU A 33 3.00 3.70 13.04
N ALA A 34 3.19 2.49 13.55
CA ALA A 34 4.47 1.99 14.03
C ALA A 34 5.31 1.42 12.88
N ARG A 35 5.81 2.30 12.00
CA ARG A 35 6.67 1.93 10.87
C ARG A 35 7.78 2.95 10.64
N GLU A 36 9.00 2.48 10.41
CA GLU A 36 10.18 3.33 10.19
C GLU A 36 9.99 4.26 8.98
N SER A 37 9.52 3.74 7.85
CA SER A 37 9.20 4.55 6.66
C SER A 37 8.09 5.60 6.85
N LEU A 38 7.39 5.59 7.97
CA LEU A 38 6.28 6.50 8.32
C LEU A 38 6.60 7.36 9.56
N THR A 39 7.88 7.46 9.91
CA THR A 39 8.36 8.18 11.09
C THR A 39 9.41 9.19 10.67
N ASP A 40 9.21 10.45 11.06
CA ASP A 40 10.23 11.49 10.96
C ASP A 40 11.08 11.53 12.24
N PHE A 41 12.37 11.87 12.10
CA PHE A 41 13.26 12.08 13.23
C PHE A 41 13.74 13.52 13.27
N ALA A 42 13.11 14.34 14.11
CA ALA A 42 13.42 15.76 14.23
C ALA A 42 13.83 16.09 15.65
N GLN A 43 14.99 16.73 15.82
CA GLN A 43 15.48 17.24 17.12
C GLN A 43 15.58 16.20 18.24
N SER A 44 15.86 14.93 17.89
CA SER A 44 15.90 13.77 18.80
C SER A 44 14.53 13.20 19.20
N ASP A 45 13.45 13.69 18.60
CA ASP A 45 12.10 13.15 18.78
C ASP A 45 11.67 12.35 17.55
N MET A 46 11.10 11.16 17.80
CA MET A 46 10.41 10.38 16.77
C MET A 46 8.99 10.91 16.60
N ARG A 47 8.60 11.20 15.36
CA ARG A 47 7.28 11.70 14.99
C ARG A 47 6.66 10.76 13.96
N ALA A 48 5.96 9.75 14.47
CA ALA A 48 5.13 8.87 13.63
C ALA A 48 3.88 9.62 13.16
N ILE A 49 3.41 9.31 11.95
CA ILE A 49 2.20 9.91 11.38
C ILE A 49 0.94 9.09 11.73
N GLY A 50 -0.21 9.78 11.82
CA GLY A 50 -1.50 9.19 12.15
C GLY A 50 -1.86 9.26 13.65
N PRO A 51 -2.93 8.57 14.09
CA PRO A 51 -3.84 7.76 13.28
C PRO A 51 -4.63 8.62 12.28
N PHE A 52 -5.19 7.99 11.24
CA PHE A 52 -5.93 8.69 10.19
C PHE A 52 -7.39 8.27 10.16
N SER A 53 -8.25 9.21 9.79
CA SER A 53 -9.69 8.99 9.65
C SER A 53 -10.08 8.47 8.26
N SER A 54 -9.17 8.58 7.28
CA SER A 54 -9.40 8.16 5.90
C SER A 54 -8.12 7.64 5.23
N LEU A 55 -8.31 6.80 4.22
CA LEU A 55 -7.20 6.30 3.39
C LEU A 55 -6.53 7.41 2.57
N GLU A 56 -7.30 8.40 2.13
CA GLU A 56 -6.79 9.55 1.37
C GLU A 56 -5.81 10.38 2.22
N GLU A 57 -6.18 10.68 3.47
CA GLU A 57 -5.33 11.41 4.41
C GLU A 57 -4.04 10.65 4.71
N TYR A 58 -4.13 9.33 4.88
CA TYR A 58 -2.96 8.47 5.04
C TYR A 58 -2.01 8.55 3.83
N HIS A 59 -2.51 8.37 2.61
CA HIS A 59 -1.65 8.42 1.42
C HIS A 59 -1.01 9.78 1.22
N LYS A 60 -1.78 10.87 1.38
CA LYS A 60 -1.24 12.24 1.27
C LYS A 60 -0.15 12.49 2.30
N SER A 61 -0.40 12.15 3.56
CA SER A 61 0.55 12.40 4.65
C SER A 61 1.81 11.55 4.52
N SER A 62 1.67 10.28 4.13
CA SER A 62 2.79 9.37 3.89
C SER A 62 3.68 9.85 2.73
N LEU A 63 3.09 10.17 1.58
CA LEU A 63 3.85 10.64 0.43
C LEU A 63 4.46 12.02 0.67
N GLN A 64 3.78 12.91 1.40
CA GLN A 64 4.35 14.20 1.78
C GLN A 64 5.57 14.02 2.69
N LEU A 65 5.52 13.12 3.67
CA LEU A 65 6.68 12.80 4.50
C LEU A 65 7.85 12.31 3.65
N VAL A 66 7.60 11.42 2.68
CA VAL A 66 8.65 10.95 1.76
C VAL A 66 9.25 12.10 0.96
N LEU A 67 8.43 13.00 0.40
CA LEU A 67 8.93 14.18 -0.31
C LEU A 67 9.78 15.07 0.61
N ASP A 68 9.37 15.31 1.85
CA ASP A 68 10.12 16.12 2.82
C ASP A 68 11.47 15.47 3.17
N LEU A 69 11.51 14.14 3.31
CA LEU A 69 12.75 13.38 3.55
C LEU A 69 13.69 13.42 2.33
N ILE A 70 13.15 13.33 1.11
CA ILE A 70 13.94 13.50 -0.12
C ILE A 70 14.55 14.91 -0.18
N LEU A 71 13.75 15.95 0.10
CA LEU A 71 14.23 17.34 0.08
C LEU A 71 15.30 17.63 1.14
N ARG A 72 15.27 16.91 2.26
CA ARG A 72 16.33 16.94 3.29
C ARG A 72 17.56 16.09 2.95
N GLY A 73 17.49 15.28 1.89
CA GLY A 73 18.56 14.35 1.51
C GLY A 73 18.65 13.12 2.41
N GLU A 74 17.60 12.84 3.20
CA GLU A 74 17.52 11.71 4.13
C GLU A 74 17.02 10.43 3.42
N MET A 75 16.45 10.56 2.21
CA MET A 75 15.96 9.46 1.39
C MET A 75 16.35 9.63 -0.08
N TYR A 76 16.66 8.51 -0.75
CA TYR A 76 17.01 8.45 -2.18
C TYR A 76 18.11 9.44 -2.62
N SER A 77 19.13 9.68 -1.80
CA SER A 77 20.16 10.71 -2.06
C SER A 77 20.80 10.64 -3.46
N ASN A 78 21.03 9.43 -4.00
CA ASN A 78 21.60 9.25 -5.35
C ASN A 78 20.56 9.29 -6.49
N LEU A 79 19.27 9.41 -6.18
CA LEU A 79 18.15 9.37 -7.14
C LEU A 79 17.11 10.45 -6.80
N ALA A 80 17.49 11.51 -6.10
CA ALA A 80 16.57 12.43 -5.43
C ALA A 80 15.55 13.05 -6.40
N VAL A 81 15.99 13.51 -7.58
CA VAL A 81 15.09 14.07 -8.61
C VAL A 81 14.11 13.02 -9.12
N ASN A 82 14.58 11.81 -9.45
CA ASN A 82 13.70 10.74 -9.94
C ASN A 82 12.66 10.36 -8.87
N ALA A 83 13.12 10.13 -7.63
CA ALA A 83 12.26 9.79 -6.51
C ALA A 83 11.25 10.90 -6.23
N TYR A 84 11.66 12.16 -6.25
CA TYR A 84 10.76 13.30 -6.04
C TYR A 84 9.65 13.32 -7.10
N LEU A 85 9.99 13.19 -8.39
CA LEU A 85 8.99 13.17 -9.47
C LEU A 85 8.01 12.02 -9.31
N ILE A 86 8.50 10.83 -8.98
CA ILE A 86 7.67 9.63 -8.76
C ILE A 86 6.68 9.88 -7.61
N HIS A 87 7.17 10.23 -6.42
CA HIS A 87 6.31 10.37 -5.24
C HIS A 87 5.36 11.56 -5.36
N ARG A 88 5.79 12.64 -6.02
CA ARG A 88 4.92 13.78 -6.34
C ARG A 88 3.81 13.37 -7.30
N PHE A 89 4.10 12.57 -8.31
CA PHE A 89 3.10 12.01 -9.21
C PHE A 89 2.15 11.03 -8.50
N LEU A 90 2.65 10.21 -7.57
CA LEU A 90 1.80 9.32 -6.76
C LEU A 90 0.75 10.12 -5.95
N ILE A 91 1.08 11.34 -5.49
CA ILE A 91 0.09 12.23 -4.85
C ILE A 91 -1.05 12.59 -5.82
N ASP A 92 -0.72 12.90 -7.08
CA ASP A 92 -1.74 13.21 -8.09
C ASP A 92 -2.61 11.99 -8.43
N LEU A 93 -2.09 10.78 -8.26
CA LEU A 93 -2.81 9.53 -8.50
C LEU A 93 -3.74 9.11 -7.36
N ILE A 94 -3.62 9.70 -6.15
CA ILE A 94 -4.43 9.29 -4.99
C ILE A 94 -5.93 9.17 -5.33
N PRO A 95 -6.59 10.17 -5.98
CA PRO A 95 -8.01 10.07 -6.30
C PRO A 95 -8.36 8.91 -7.24
N SER A 96 -7.42 8.42 -8.05
CA SER A 96 -7.61 7.33 -9.00
C SER A 96 -7.38 5.94 -8.41
N VAL A 97 -6.75 5.85 -7.23
CA VAL A 97 -6.44 4.58 -6.57
C VAL A 97 -7.29 4.31 -5.33
N LEU A 98 -8.02 5.33 -4.84
CA LEU A 98 -8.98 5.13 -3.75
C LEU A 98 -10.00 4.05 -4.13
N PRO A 99 -10.25 3.05 -3.25
CA PRO A 99 -11.30 2.07 -3.47
C PRO A 99 -12.65 2.75 -3.64
N GLU A 100 -13.47 2.23 -4.55
CA GLU A 100 -14.88 2.63 -4.64
C GLU A 100 -15.58 2.39 -3.29
N SER A 101 -16.44 3.32 -2.88
CA SER A 101 -17.30 3.15 -1.70
C SER A 101 -18.10 1.85 -1.83
N GLU A 102 -17.96 0.97 -0.83
CA GLU A 102 -18.68 -0.30 -0.73
C GLU A 102 -20.12 -0.11 -0.25
N SER A 103 -20.84 0.88 -0.77
CA SER A 103 -22.28 0.97 -0.54
C SER A 103 -22.98 -0.14 -1.34
N GLU A 104 -23.12 -1.33 -0.76
CA GLU A 104 -24.13 -2.29 -1.19
C GLU A 104 -25.51 -1.63 -1.01
N PRO A 105 -26.39 -1.62 -2.01
CA PRO A 105 -27.68 -0.91 -1.96
C PRO A 105 -28.74 -1.55 -1.03
N GLU A 106 -28.40 -2.54 -0.19
CA GLU A 106 -29.39 -3.40 0.48
C GLU A 106 -29.52 -3.24 2.00
N SER A 107 -28.71 -2.41 2.67
CA SER A 107 -28.86 -2.15 4.12
C SER A 107 -28.99 -0.66 4.43
N GLU A 108 -29.82 -0.34 5.44
CA GLU A 108 -30.02 1.04 5.91
C GLU A 108 -28.67 1.72 6.21
N PRO A 109 -28.51 3.01 5.86
CA PRO A 109 -27.26 3.71 6.07
C PRO A 109 -27.02 3.89 7.57
N GLU A 110 -26.20 3.00 8.14
CA GLU A 110 -25.46 3.30 9.36
C GLU A 110 -24.62 4.56 9.10
N PRO A 111 -24.42 5.43 10.11
CA PRO A 111 -23.60 6.62 9.93
C PRO A 111 -22.24 6.23 9.36
N ASP A 112 -21.92 6.85 8.21
CA ASP A 112 -20.83 6.61 7.25
C ASP A 112 -19.44 6.73 7.88
N THR A 113 -19.16 5.88 8.86
CA THR A 113 -17.84 5.74 9.47
C THR A 113 -17.09 4.64 8.74
N GLN A 114 -16.14 5.04 7.91
CA GLN A 114 -15.22 4.14 7.26
C GLN A 114 -14.63 3.19 8.31
N LYS A 115 -14.84 1.87 8.13
CA LYS A 115 -14.28 0.85 9.02
C LYS A 115 -12.90 0.42 8.55
N PHE A 116 -12.03 0.18 9.52
CA PHE A 116 -10.68 -0.33 9.32
C PHE A 116 -10.53 -1.69 10.00
N TYR A 117 -9.59 -2.50 9.55
CA TYR A 117 -9.40 -3.87 9.99
C TYR A 117 -7.93 -4.19 10.13
N LEU A 118 -7.59 -5.09 11.05
CA LEU A 118 -6.21 -5.48 11.28
C LEU A 118 -5.59 -6.10 10.03
N LYS A 119 -4.48 -5.54 9.58
CA LYS A 119 -3.66 -6.01 8.45
C LYS A 119 -2.29 -6.45 8.97
N HIS A 120 -1.87 -7.63 8.54
CA HIS A 120 -0.49 -8.08 8.71
C HIS A 120 0.44 -7.29 7.77
N ALA A 121 1.54 -6.78 8.29
CA ALA A 121 2.44 -5.91 7.52
C ALA A 121 3.47 -6.68 6.67
N ASP A 122 3.73 -7.96 6.97
CA ASP A 122 4.72 -8.79 6.30
C ASP A 122 4.10 -10.08 5.73
N ASP A 123 3.11 -9.92 4.84
CA ASP A 123 2.30 -11.04 4.32
C ASP A 123 2.97 -11.86 3.19
N LYS A 124 4.32 -11.96 3.22
CA LYS A 124 5.16 -12.70 2.24
C LYS A 124 5.19 -14.23 2.43
N GLY A 125 4.54 -14.72 3.49
CA GLY A 125 4.20 -16.13 3.69
C GLY A 125 5.07 -16.93 4.67
N ASP A 126 6.30 -16.49 4.94
CA ASP A 126 7.23 -17.13 5.89
C ASP A 126 6.86 -16.92 7.38
N HIS A 127 6.02 -15.92 7.67
CA HIS A 127 5.39 -15.67 8.97
C HIS A 127 4.28 -16.68 9.34
N ILE A 128 3.95 -17.66 8.48
CA ILE A 128 2.92 -18.67 8.74
C ILE A 128 3.57 -19.97 9.21
N LEU A 129 3.27 -20.36 10.46
CA LEU A 129 3.73 -21.62 11.04
C LEU A 129 2.74 -22.74 10.74
N VAL A 130 3.26 -23.92 10.39
CA VAL A 130 2.44 -25.11 10.12
C VAL A 130 2.98 -26.35 10.83
N ASP A 131 2.10 -27.32 11.07
CA ASP A 131 2.48 -28.67 11.51
C ASP A 131 2.88 -29.58 10.33
N ASP A 132 3.19 -30.86 10.63
CA ASP A 132 3.60 -31.87 9.65
C ASP A 132 2.53 -32.17 8.58
N ASP A 133 1.26 -31.84 8.86
CA ASP A 133 0.12 -32.01 7.94
C ASP A 133 -0.24 -30.69 7.22
N PHE A 134 0.60 -29.66 7.34
CA PHE A 134 0.40 -28.32 6.79
C PHE A 134 -0.79 -27.55 7.38
N HIS A 135 -1.26 -27.92 8.57
CA HIS A 135 -2.25 -27.10 9.27
C HIS A 135 -1.57 -25.86 9.86
N ILE A 136 -2.18 -24.68 9.66
CA ILE A 136 -1.70 -23.45 10.30
C ILE A 136 -1.81 -23.59 11.82
N THR A 137 -0.67 -23.48 12.50
CA THR A 137 -0.56 -23.51 13.97
C THR A 137 -0.32 -22.13 14.58
N GLY A 138 0.11 -21.17 13.77
CA GLY A 138 0.36 -19.81 14.22
C GLY A 138 0.67 -18.85 13.07
N ILE A 139 0.45 -17.58 13.33
CA ILE A 139 0.86 -16.47 12.46
C ILE A 139 1.66 -15.52 13.37
N ILE A 140 2.92 -15.26 13.02
CA ILE A 140 3.87 -14.49 13.84
C ILE A 140 4.22 -13.16 13.15
N ASP A 141 5.20 -12.42 13.69
CA ASP A 141 5.75 -11.18 13.10
C ASP A 141 4.75 -10.01 12.98
N TRP A 142 3.89 -9.87 13.98
CA TRP A 142 2.87 -8.80 14.08
C TRP A 142 3.41 -7.40 14.46
N GLU A 143 4.73 -7.21 14.52
CA GLU A 143 5.35 -6.00 15.10
C GLU A 143 5.00 -4.68 14.37
N TRP A 144 4.64 -4.74 13.08
CA TRP A 144 4.20 -3.57 12.29
C TRP A 144 2.74 -3.65 11.85
N ALA A 145 1.96 -4.54 12.46
CA ALA A 145 0.55 -4.65 12.17
C ALA A 145 -0.16 -3.32 12.42
N HIS A 146 -1.10 -3.03 11.53
CA HIS A 146 -1.87 -1.79 11.56
C HIS A 146 -3.28 -2.05 11.04
N THR A 147 -4.18 -1.13 11.34
CA THR A 147 -5.53 -1.14 10.79
C THR A 147 -5.51 -0.52 9.40
N ALA A 148 -6.29 -1.07 8.48
CA ALA A 148 -6.38 -0.64 7.08
C ALA A 148 -7.82 -0.83 6.56
N PRO A 149 -8.26 -0.11 5.52
CA PRO A 149 -9.59 -0.33 4.95
C PRO A 149 -9.72 -1.74 4.34
N PRO A 150 -10.94 -2.27 4.13
CA PRO A 150 -11.17 -3.62 3.62
C PRO A 150 -10.33 -3.98 2.39
N ALA A 151 -10.28 -3.07 1.41
CA ALA A 151 -9.54 -3.23 0.16
C ALA A 151 -8.02 -3.42 0.34
N HIS A 152 -7.46 -3.06 1.50
CA HIS A 152 -6.06 -3.26 1.86
C HIS A 152 -5.87 -4.40 2.85
N ALA A 153 -6.74 -4.51 3.86
CA ALA A 153 -6.64 -5.55 4.89
C ALA A 153 -6.94 -6.95 4.35
N PHE A 154 -7.79 -7.05 3.33
CA PHE A 154 -8.28 -8.33 2.78
C PHE A 154 -8.03 -8.48 1.27
N ASN A 155 -7.08 -7.74 0.70
CA ASN A 155 -6.56 -8.09 -0.62
C ASN A 155 -5.68 -9.35 -0.52
N SER A 156 -5.22 -9.89 -1.66
CA SER A 156 -4.34 -11.05 -1.66
C SER A 156 -3.03 -10.75 -0.89
N PRO A 157 -2.56 -11.68 -0.04
CA PRO A 157 -1.19 -11.64 0.48
C PRO A 157 -0.15 -11.49 -0.62
N ILE A 158 0.97 -10.81 -0.35
CA ILE A 158 2.07 -10.66 -1.31
C ILE A 158 2.62 -12.03 -1.75
N ALA A 159 2.56 -13.02 -0.85
CA ALA A 159 2.93 -14.41 -1.14
C ALA A 159 2.21 -15.03 -2.36
N PHE A 160 1.03 -14.52 -2.73
CA PHE A 160 0.22 -15.06 -3.84
C PHE A 160 0.42 -14.31 -5.16
N LEU A 161 1.22 -13.23 -5.18
CA LEU A 161 1.41 -12.46 -6.41
C LEU A 161 2.24 -13.27 -7.43
N PRO A 162 1.88 -13.23 -8.73
CA PRO A 162 2.70 -13.81 -9.79
C PRO A 162 3.94 -12.93 -9.99
N VAL A 163 4.99 -13.14 -9.18
CA VAL A 163 6.12 -12.22 -9.01
C VAL A 163 6.68 -11.71 -10.34
N ALA A 164 7.04 -12.60 -11.27
CA ALA A 164 7.63 -12.20 -12.55
C ALA A 164 6.68 -11.28 -13.37
N ASP A 165 5.42 -11.67 -13.51
CA ASP A 165 4.43 -10.89 -14.26
C ASP A 165 4.10 -9.57 -13.55
N PHE A 166 4.06 -9.60 -12.23
CA PHE A 166 3.85 -8.42 -11.42
C PHE A 166 5.00 -7.41 -11.65
N TYR A 167 6.25 -7.83 -11.56
CA TYR A 167 7.40 -6.96 -11.86
C TYR A 167 7.47 -6.51 -13.33
N ASN A 168 6.92 -7.30 -14.26
CA ASN A 168 6.79 -6.92 -15.67
C ASN A 168 5.62 -5.97 -15.96
N GLY A 169 4.89 -5.51 -14.93
CA GLY A 169 3.79 -4.54 -15.10
C GLY A 169 2.43 -5.15 -15.43
N SER A 170 2.26 -6.48 -15.42
CA SER A 170 0.97 -7.12 -15.69
C SER A 170 -0.09 -6.79 -14.62
N ASN A 171 -1.25 -6.32 -15.05
CA ASN A 171 -2.38 -6.04 -14.15
C ASN A 171 -3.35 -7.22 -13.99
N GLU A 172 -3.02 -8.38 -14.56
CA GLU A 172 -3.79 -9.61 -14.36
C GLU A 172 -3.54 -10.21 -12.97
N LEU A 173 -4.53 -10.93 -12.45
CA LEU A 173 -4.41 -11.70 -11.22
C LEU A 173 -3.75 -13.05 -11.49
N GLY A 174 -2.92 -13.51 -10.56
CA GLY A 174 -2.34 -14.85 -10.59
C GLY A 174 -3.33 -15.93 -10.15
N ASP A 175 -2.98 -17.18 -10.41
CA ASP A 175 -3.82 -18.34 -10.09
C ASP A 175 -4.11 -18.46 -8.59
N ASP A 176 -3.13 -18.18 -7.74
CA ASP A 176 -3.27 -18.24 -6.27
C ASP A 176 -4.19 -17.13 -5.75
N GLU A 177 -4.12 -15.93 -6.31
CA GLU A 177 -5.05 -14.84 -5.96
C GLU A 177 -6.48 -15.19 -6.36
N LEU A 178 -6.65 -15.75 -7.56
CA LEU A 178 -7.95 -16.20 -8.05
C LEU A 178 -8.50 -17.36 -7.22
N ALA A 179 -7.64 -18.29 -6.78
CA ALA A 179 -8.00 -19.38 -5.88
C ALA A 179 -8.42 -18.88 -4.50
N PHE A 180 -7.67 -17.92 -3.95
CA PHE A 180 -7.97 -17.31 -2.65
C PHE A 180 -9.30 -16.55 -2.67
N ALA A 181 -9.57 -15.79 -3.74
CA ALA A 181 -10.87 -15.14 -3.93
C ALA A 181 -12.04 -16.15 -3.98
N ARG A 182 -11.86 -17.28 -4.69
CA ARG A 182 -12.87 -18.35 -4.75
C ARG A 182 -13.13 -18.99 -3.39
N LEU A 183 -12.09 -19.21 -2.58
CA LEU A 183 -12.25 -19.76 -1.24
C LEU A 183 -13.13 -18.87 -0.34
N PHE A 184 -12.99 -17.54 -0.44
CA PHE A 184 -13.91 -16.64 0.26
C PHE A 184 -15.35 -16.77 -0.25
N GLU A 185 -15.55 -16.82 -1.57
CA GLU A 185 -16.86 -16.95 -2.20
C GLU A 185 -17.56 -18.27 -1.80
N GLU A 186 -16.82 -19.39 -1.77
CA GLU A 186 -17.28 -20.70 -1.32
C GLU A 186 -17.64 -20.72 0.16
N LYS A 187 -16.95 -19.93 0.99
CA LYS A 187 -17.24 -19.72 2.41
C LYS A 187 -18.35 -18.68 2.65
N GLY A 188 -19.00 -18.18 1.60
CA GLY A 188 -20.11 -17.22 1.69
C GLY A 188 -19.68 -15.76 1.89
N ARG A 189 -18.39 -15.44 1.71
CA ARG A 189 -17.80 -14.10 1.92
C ARG A 189 -17.40 -13.45 0.61
N ARG A 190 -18.40 -13.19 -0.24
CA ARG A 190 -18.21 -12.55 -1.56
C ARG A 190 -17.60 -11.15 -1.48
N ASP A 191 -17.84 -10.45 -0.38
CA ASP A 191 -17.23 -9.16 -0.04
C ASP A 191 -15.70 -9.26 0.06
N LEU A 192 -15.17 -10.25 0.80
CA LEU A 192 -13.73 -10.49 0.89
C LEU A 192 -13.15 -11.00 -0.44
N GLY A 193 -13.90 -11.87 -1.15
CA GLY A 193 -13.53 -12.28 -2.50
C GLY A 193 -13.38 -11.08 -3.45
N ARG A 194 -14.25 -10.08 -3.34
CA ARG A 194 -14.17 -8.83 -4.12
C ARG A 194 -12.93 -8.01 -3.75
N CYS A 195 -12.57 -7.93 -2.47
CA CYS A 195 -11.34 -7.26 -2.03
C CYS A 195 -10.10 -7.87 -2.69
N VAL A 196 -10.00 -9.19 -2.74
CA VAL A 196 -8.91 -9.88 -3.44
C VAL A 196 -8.92 -9.58 -4.94
N ARG A 197 -10.08 -9.70 -5.60
CA ARG A 197 -10.20 -9.48 -7.05
C ARG A 197 -9.87 -8.05 -7.49
N ARG A 198 -10.15 -7.07 -6.63
CA ARG A 198 -9.84 -5.65 -6.88
C ARG A 198 -8.49 -5.22 -6.30
N GLY A 199 -7.78 -6.13 -5.64
CA GLY A 199 -6.57 -5.85 -4.87
C GLY A 199 -5.37 -5.40 -5.69
N ARG A 200 -5.27 -5.81 -6.96
CA ARG A 200 -4.09 -5.55 -7.81
C ARG A 200 -3.70 -4.08 -7.86
N LEU A 201 -4.68 -3.16 -8.02
CA LEU A 201 -4.41 -1.72 -8.05
C LEU A 201 -3.82 -1.24 -6.71
N GLN A 202 -4.32 -1.77 -5.59
CA GLN A 202 -3.84 -1.43 -4.26
C GLN A 202 -2.41 -1.94 -4.04
N HIS A 203 -2.08 -3.15 -4.51
CA HIS A 203 -0.69 -3.63 -4.51
C HIS A 203 0.22 -2.74 -5.34
N ARG A 204 -0.19 -2.39 -6.57
CA ARG A 204 0.59 -1.52 -7.47
C ARG A 204 0.95 -0.20 -6.79
N PHE A 205 -0.05 0.45 -6.21
CA PHE A 205 0.12 1.73 -5.54
C PHE A 205 0.99 1.60 -4.30
N ALA A 206 0.71 0.61 -3.42
CA ALA A 206 1.48 0.37 -2.20
C ALA A 206 2.97 0.07 -2.48
N PHE A 207 3.25 -0.75 -3.50
CA PHE A 207 4.63 -1.00 -3.93
C PHE A 207 5.29 0.30 -4.41
N CYS A 208 4.65 1.09 -5.28
CA CYS A 208 5.25 2.33 -5.76
C CYS A 208 5.52 3.36 -4.66
N CYS A 209 4.69 3.39 -3.60
CA CYS A 209 4.86 4.31 -2.46
C CYS A 209 6.04 3.98 -1.54
N GLY A 210 6.52 2.73 -1.52
CA GLY A 210 7.51 2.27 -0.54
C GLY A 210 8.63 1.41 -1.12
N TYR A 211 8.80 1.41 -2.45
CA TYR A 211 9.81 0.58 -3.11
C TYR A 211 11.22 1.12 -2.90
N ASP A 212 12.19 0.23 -2.65
CA ASP A 212 13.59 0.62 -2.63
C ASP A 212 14.12 0.81 -4.06
N LEU A 213 14.01 2.05 -4.55
CA LEU A 213 14.47 2.46 -5.89
C LEU A 213 15.97 2.23 -6.09
N ALA A 214 16.78 2.31 -5.03
CA ALA A 214 18.22 2.17 -5.12
C ALA A 214 18.65 0.70 -5.20
N ALA A 215 17.93 -0.18 -4.51
CA ALA A 215 18.19 -1.62 -4.56
C ALA A 215 17.75 -2.27 -5.88
N ASP A 216 16.63 -1.84 -6.47
CA ASP A 216 16.10 -2.44 -7.70
C ASP A 216 15.37 -1.45 -8.61
N TRP A 217 16.16 -0.63 -9.31
CA TRP A 217 15.63 0.29 -10.31
C TRP A 217 14.92 -0.42 -11.47
N SER A 218 15.45 -1.56 -11.92
CA SER A 218 14.91 -2.30 -13.06
C SER A 218 13.51 -2.84 -12.79
N GLY A 219 13.29 -3.48 -11.64
CA GLY A 219 11.97 -3.99 -11.26
C GLY A 219 10.99 -2.85 -11.03
N PHE A 220 11.45 -1.73 -10.44
CA PHE A 220 10.60 -0.57 -10.23
C PHE A 220 9.97 -0.02 -11.50
N GLN A 221 10.70 0.01 -12.63
CA GLN A 221 10.17 0.56 -13.89
C GLN A 221 8.91 -0.19 -14.35
N GLY A 222 8.90 -1.53 -14.26
CA GLY A 222 7.72 -2.32 -14.61
C GLY A 222 6.59 -2.18 -13.60
N LEU A 223 6.91 -2.07 -12.29
CA LEU A 223 5.90 -1.78 -11.26
C LEU A 223 5.18 -0.44 -11.53
N PHE A 224 5.97 0.59 -11.82
CA PHE A 224 5.49 1.95 -12.03
C PHE A 224 4.71 2.08 -13.35
N GLN A 225 5.16 1.41 -14.41
CA GLN A 225 4.38 1.29 -15.64
C GLN A 225 3.04 0.59 -15.38
N GLY A 226 3.05 -0.56 -14.69
CA GLY A 226 1.83 -1.30 -14.37
C GLY A 226 0.80 -0.46 -13.60
N LEU A 227 1.25 0.38 -12.66
CA LEU A 227 0.38 1.32 -11.94
C LEU A 227 -0.26 2.34 -12.90
N ARG A 228 0.54 3.00 -13.73
CA ARG A 228 0.08 4.00 -14.70
C ARG A 228 -0.93 3.43 -15.69
N ASP A 229 -0.66 2.23 -16.19
CA ASP A 229 -1.55 1.52 -17.10
C ASP A 229 -2.86 1.13 -16.39
N ALA A 230 -2.81 0.71 -15.12
CA ALA A 230 -3.99 0.36 -14.34
C ALA A 230 -4.94 1.55 -14.12
N VAL A 231 -4.40 2.76 -13.88
CA VAL A 231 -5.19 3.99 -13.70
C VAL A 231 -5.43 4.75 -15.01
N LYS A 232 -4.84 4.29 -16.12
CA LYS A 232 -4.90 4.93 -17.46
C LYS A 232 -4.38 6.37 -17.47
N VAL A 233 -3.36 6.66 -16.67
CA VAL A 233 -2.70 7.96 -16.61
C VAL A 233 -1.27 7.81 -17.11
N ASP A 234 -0.92 8.56 -18.16
CA ASP A 234 0.36 8.45 -18.85
C ASP A 234 0.66 6.99 -19.30
N GLU A 235 -0.40 6.24 -19.66
CA GLU A 235 -0.34 4.82 -20.08
C GLU A 235 0.63 4.60 -21.25
N GLY A 236 1.36 3.49 -21.21
CA GLY A 236 2.25 3.05 -22.29
C GLY A 236 3.51 3.91 -22.50
N MET A 237 3.69 5.01 -21.77
CA MET A 237 4.93 5.80 -21.87
C MET A 237 6.10 5.05 -21.21
N GLY A 238 7.25 5.01 -21.90
CA GLY A 238 8.51 4.57 -21.30
C GLY A 238 9.00 5.55 -20.24
N TRP A 239 9.94 5.10 -19.40
CA TRP A 239 10.47 5.89 -18.29
C TRP A 239 11.01 7.27 -18.71
N GLU A 240 11.84 7.34 -19.77
CA GLU A 240 12.46 8.61 -20.19
C GLU A 240 11.42 9.62 -20.70
N ASP A 241 10.43 9.16 -21.47
CA ASP A 241 9.33 10.01 -21.95
C ASP A 241 8.47 10.51 -20.79
N TRP A 242 8.12 9.61 -19.87
CA TRP A 242 7.38 9.95 -18.66
C TRP A 242 8.16 10.97 -17.80
N LYS A 243 9.46 10.74 -17.57
CA LYS A 243 10.32 11.65 -16.81
C LYS A 243 10.36 13.04 -17.45
N ALA A 244 10.50 13.12 -18.77
CA ALA A 244 10.49 14.40 -19.49
C ALA A 244 9.14 15.14 -19.33
N VAL A 245 8.01 14.41 -19.31
CA VAL A 245 6.69 14.99 -19.04
C VAL A 245 6.59 15.46 -17.58
N ALA A 246 6.99 14.63 -16.62
CA ALA A 246 6.95 14.95 -15.19
C ALA A 246 7.82 16.17 -14.85
N MET A 247 9.02 16.27 -15.44
CA MET A 247 9.91 17.43 -15.30
C MET A 247 9.26 18.74 -15.76
N ARG A 248 8.45 18.70 -16.83
CA ARG A 248 7.68 19.88 -17.27
C ARG A 248 6.48 20.13 -16.37
N ARG A 249 5.77 19.08 -15.97
CA ARG A 249 4.55 19.14 -15.14
C ARG A 249 4.83 19.78 -13.78
N TYR A 250 5.95 19.41 -13.15
CA TYR A 250 6.35 19.88 -11.81
C TYR A 250 7.47 20.93 -11.87
N GLY A 251 7.80 21.44 -13.07
CA GLY A 251 8.95 22.31 -13.30
C GLY A 251 8.98 23.56 -12.43
N GLU A 252 7.82 24.15 -12.12
CA GLU A 252 7.73 25.37 -11.32
C GLU A 252 7.60 25.10 -9.81
N GLU A 253 7.56 23.83 -9.39
CA GLU A 253 7.46 23.48 -7.96
C GLU A 253 8.80 23.72 -7.25
N ALA A 254 8.74 24.41 -6.11
CA ALA A 254 9.92 24.81 -5.35
C ALA A 254 10.78 23.61 -4.92
N GLY A 255 10.17 22.46 -4.62
CA GLY A 255 10.88 21.24 -4.25
C GLY A 255 11.74 20.69 -5.39
N LEU A 256 11.18 20.61 -6.60
CA LEU A 256 11.95 20.18 -7.78
C LEU A 256 13.09 21.16 -8.10
N GLN A 257 12.81 22.46 -8.10
CA GLN A 257 13.82 23.50 -8.33
C GLN A 257 14.97 23.44 -7.31
N LEU A 258 14.64 23.17 -6.04
CA LEU A 258 15.65 22.98 -4.99
C LEU A 258 16.58 21.81 -5.31
N LEU A 259 16.03 20.65 -5.68
CA LEU A 259 16.84 19.47 -6.01
C LEU A 259 17.71 19.70 -7.24
N LEU A 260 17.17 20.32 -8.29
CA LEU A 260 17.93 20.64 -9.50
C LEU A 260 19.08 21.61 -9.23
N SER A 261 18.91 22.55 -8.30
CA SER A 261 19.96 23.49 -7.92
C SER A 261 21.15 22.84 -7.18
N ARG A 262 20.95 21.64 -6.61
CA ARG A 262 22.01 20.89 -5.89
C ARG A 262 22.92 20.08 -6.81
N GLY A 263 22.56 19.94 -8.09
CA GLY A 263 23.37 19.23 -9.09
C GLY A 263 23.17 17.71 -9.14
N ASP A 264 22.08 17.20 -8.53
CA ASP A 264 21.72 15.78 -8.56
C ASP A 264 21.01 15.44 -9.90
N LEU A 265 21.78 15.37 -10.99
CA LEU A 265 21.31 14.92 -12.32
C LEU A 265 21.60 13.45 -12.57
#